data_AF-A0A2N3ELZ2-F1
#
_entry.id   AF-A0A2N3ELZ2-F1
#
_cell.length_a   1.000
_cell.length_b   1.000
_cell.length_c   1.000
_cell.angle_alpha   90.00
_cell.angle_beta   90.00
_cell.angle_gamma   90.00
#
_symmetry.space_group_name_H-M   'P 1'
#
loop_
_entity.id
_entity.type
_entity.pdbx_description
1 polymer ?
#
loop_
_entity_poly.entity_id
_entity_poly.type
_entity_poly.pdbx_seq_one_letter_code
_entity_poly.pdbx_strand_id
1 'polypeptide(L)'
;AIARLRAGTDAYRGPRHIAYALTPVRAMRTFGGETGRFVADNQPAPSHSVPGNVSSKVKGWDIHASQGGYVRRTYGVPARLLYLVWDKEFYAVRDVADEAGDE
;
A
#
# COMPACT_ATOMS: atom_id res chain seq x y z
N ALA A 1 1.03 12.99 11.64
CA ALA A 1 2.46 13.14 11.29
C ALA A 1 2.72 14.46 10.56
N ILE A 2 1.90 14.82 9.57
CA ILE A 2 2.10 16.02 8.74
C ILE A 2 1.81 17.32 9.49
N ALA A 3 0.77 17.35 10.33
CA ALA A 3 0.50 18.47 11.23
C ALA A 3 1.71 18.80 12.14
N ARG A 4 2.45 17.77 12.59
CA ARG A 4 3.72 17.95 13.35
C ARG A 4 4.85 18.53 12.49
N LEU A 5 4.92 18.21 11.20
CA LEU A 5 5.91 18.80 10.28
C LEU A 5 5.61 20.27 9.98
N ARG A 6 4.33 20.67 9.98
CA ARG A 6 3.90 22.06 9.78
C ARG A 6 4.11 22.94 11.03
N ALA A 7 3.91 22.39 12.22
CA ALA A 7 4.05 23.14 13.48
C ALA A 7 5.49 23.57 13.82
N GLY A 8 6.50 23.11 13.07
CA GLY A 8 7.91 23.29 13.41
C GLY A 8 8.67 24.41 12.69
N THR A 9 8.12 25.05 11.64
CA THR A 9 8.86 26.01 10.81
C THR A 9 7.96 27.04 10.15
N ASP A 10 8.39 28.31 10.11
CA ASP A 10 7.78 29.36 9.28
C ASP A 10 7.74 28.92 7.80
N ALA A 11 6.52 28.77 7.27
CA ALA A 11 6.17 28.32 5.93
C ALA A 11 6.70 26.93 5.50
N TYR A 12 5.92 25.87 5.71
CA TYR A 12 6.17 24.53 5.20
C TYR A 12 6.40 24.51 3.67
N ARG A 13 7.61 24.17 3.23
CA ARG A 13 8.00 24.01 1.81
C ARG A 13 8.05 22.55 1.34
N GLY A 14 7.46 21.63 2.10
CA GLY A 14 7.47 20.21 1.76
C GLY A 14 6.48 19.81 0.66
N PRO A 15 6.37 18.51 0.36
CA PRO A 15 5.46 18.01 -0.67
C PRO A 15 4.02 18.48 -0.46
N ARG A 16 3.37 18.90 -1.54
CA ARG A 16 1.95 19.29 -1.53
C ARG A 16 0.99 18.11 -1.47
N HIS A 17 1.46 16.91 -1.85
CA HIS A 17 0.64 15.72 -1.94
C HIS A 17 1.27 14.57 -1.18
N ILE A 18 0.43 13.68 -0.69
CA ILE A 18 0.85 12.43 -0.07
C ILE A 18 0.18 11.28 -0.81
N ALA A 19 1.00 10.33 -1.24
CA ALA A 19 0.55 9.09 -1.85
C ALA A 19 0.51 7.99 -0.80
N TYR A 20 -0.68 7.60 -0.39
CA TYR A 20 -0.91 6.44 0.45
C TYR A 20 -0.93 5.18 -0.41
N ALA A 21 0.03 4.29 -0.19
CA ALA A 21 0.02 2.97 -0.82
C ALA A 21 -1.16 2.16 -0.28
N LEU A 22 -1.98 1.64 -1.20
CA LEU A 22 -3.17 0.88 -0.86
C LEU A 22 -2.92 -0.61 -1.04
N THR A 23 -3.57 -1.38 -0.18
CA THR A 23 -3.57 -2.83 -0.29
C THR A 23 -4.64 -3.28 -1.29
N PRO A 24 -4.44 -4.38 -2.02
CA PRO A 24 -5.43 -4.89 -2.96
C PRO A 24 -6.65 -5.40 -2.20
N VAL A 25 -7.75 -4.64 -2.27
CA VAL A 25 -9.01 -4.88 -1.55
C VAL A 25 -9.46 -6.34 -1.67
N ARG A 26 -9.46 -6.89 -2.89
CA ARG A 26 -9.94 -8.26 -3.15
C ARG A 26 -9.08 -9.29 -2.42
N ALA A 27 -7.75 -9.22 -2.56
CA ALA A 27 -6.86 -10.18 -1.92
C ALA A 27 -6.92 -10.07 -0.39
N MET A 28 -7.04 -8.85 0.15
CA MET A 28 -7.14 -8.64 1.60
C MET A 28 -8.45 -9.21 2.18
N ARG A 29 -9.57 -9.08 1.45
CA ARG A 29 -10.84 -9.69 1.85
C ARG A 29 -10.83 -11.21 1.73
N THR A 30 -10.13 -11.77 0.74
CA THR A 30 -10.08 -13.23 0.52
C THR A 30 -9.08 -13.94 1.43
N PHE A 31 -7.89 -13.37 1.66
CA PHE A 31 -6.77 -14.07 2.31
C PHE A 31 -6.29 -13.42 3.61
N GLY A 32 -6.68 -12.17 3.89
CA GLY A 32 -6.13 -11.41 5.00
C GLY A 32 -6.81 -11.64 6.36
N GLY A 33 -7.80 -12.53 6.44
CA GLY A 33 -8.55 -12.80 7.67
C GLY A 33 -9.28 -11.55 8.20
N GLU A 34 -9.46 -11.46 9.51
CA GLU A 34 -10.16 -10.34 10.14
C GLU A 34 -9.42 -9.00 9.94
N THR A 35 -8.10 -8.99 10.20
CA THR A 35 -7.27 -7.79 10.02
C THR A 35 -7.28 -7.32 8.57
N GLY A 36 -7.16 -8.24 7.61
CA GLY A 36 -7.17 -7.88 6.20
C GLY A 36 -8.51 -7.30 5.74
N ARG A 37 -9.62 -7.86 6.21
CA ARG A 37 -10.95 -7.31 5.97
C ARG A 37 -11.12 -5.93 6.60
N PHE A 38 -10.69 -5.75 7.86
CA PHE A 38 -10.69 -4.44 8.52
C PHE A 38 -9.92 -3.40 7.70
N VAL A 39 -8.70 -3.72 7.23
CA VAL A 39 -7.93 -2.80 6.38
C VAL A 39 -8.66 -2.53 5.06
N ALA A 40 -9.19 -3.56 4.40
CA ALA A 40 -9.86 -3.43 3.11
C ALA A 40 -11.11 -2.55 3.19
N ASP A 41 -11.82 -2.56 4.32
CA ASP A 41 -13.05 -1.80 4.53
C ASP A 41 -12.79 -0.36 5.00
N ASN A 42 -11.59 -0.06 5.51
CA ASN A 42 -11.23 1.26 6.03
C ASN A 42 -10.23 2.04 5.16
N GLN A 43 -9.60 1.41 4.16
CA GLN A 43 -8.74 2.12 3.23
C GLN A 43 -9.57 2.93 2.21
N PRO A 44 -9.10 4.11 1.76
CA PRO A 44 -9.82 4.90 0.77
C PRO A 44 -9.82 4.23 -0.60
N ALA A 45 -10.74 4.67 -1.47
CA ALA A 45 -10.72 4.28 -2.87
C ALA A 45 -9.43 4.73 -3.57
N PRO A 46 -8.86 3.93 -4.49
CA PRO A 46 -7.69 4.32 -5.25
C PRO A 46 -7.99 5.49 -6.18
N SER A 47 -7.11 6.48 -6.16
CA SER A 47 -7.09 7.60 -7.12
C SER A 47 -6.16 7.34 -8.31
N HIS A 48 -5.13 6.52 -8.09
CA HIS A 48 -4.08 6.23 -9.06
C HIS A 48 -3.71 4.75 -9.02
N SER A 49 -3.21 4.24 -10.14
CA SER A 49 -2.60 2.91 -10.21
C SER A 49 -1.40 2.92 -11.14
N VAL A 50 -0.34 2.21 -10.77
CA VAL A 50 0.80 1.97 -11.65
C VAL A 50 0.92 0.47 -11.95
N PRO A 51 1.36 0.08 -13.16
CA PRO A 51 1.65 -1.31 -13.46
C PRO A 51 2.72 -1.85 -12.52
N GLY A 52 2.43 -2.97 -11.86
CA GLY A 52 3.39 -3.72 -11.08
C GLY A 52 4.29 -4.53 -12.02
N ASN A 53 5.61 -4.40 -11.86
CA ASN A 53 6.54 -5.28 -12.56
C ASN A 53 6.54 -6.67 -11.89
N VAL A 54 5.58 -7.50 -12.27
CA VAL A 54 5.35 -8.84 -11.68
C VAL A 54 6.60 -9.72 -11.73
N SER A 55 7.35 -9.70 -12.84
CA SER A 55 8.55 -10.53 -12.97
C SER A 55 9.65 -10.10 -11.99
N SER A 56 9.87 -8.81 -11.84
CA SER A 56 10.80 -8.27 -10.83
C SER A 56 10.35 -8.57 -9.40
N LYS A 57 9.04 -8.49 -9.11
CA LYS A 57 8.51 -8.79 -7.79
C LYS A 57 8.65 -10.27 -7.42
N VAL A 58 8.29 -11.19 -8.33
CA VAL A 58 8.48 -12.63 -8.13
C VAL A 58 9.97 -12.95 -7.92
N LYS A 59 10.84 -12.40 -8.77
CA LYS A 59 12.30 -12.55 -8.62
C LYS A 59 12.78 -12.05 -7.25
N GLY A 60 12.23 -10.94 -6.75
CA GLY A 60 12.55 -10.39 -5.44
C GLY A 60 12.30 -11.37 -4.28
N TRP A 61 11.18 -12.10 -4.31
CA TRP A 61 10.88 -13.14 -3.32
C TRP A 61 11.78 -14.37 -3.46
N ASP A 62 12.09 -14.76 -4.70
CA ASP A 62 12.95 -15.93 -4.97
C ASP A 62 14.40 -15.69 -4.50
N ILE A 63 14.91 -14.46 -4.63
CA ILE A 63 16.29 -14.13 -4.23
C ILE A 63 16.44 -13.80 -2.74
N HIS A 64 15.38 -13.32 -2.06
CA HIS A 64 15.45 -13.07 -0.63
C HIS A 64 15.25 -14.37 0.14
N ALA A 65 16.35 -15.05 0.49
CA ALA A 65 16.33 -16.31 1.23
C ALA A 65 15.53 -16.25 2.55
N SER A 66 15.47 -15.09 3.21
CA SER A 66 14.65 -14.87 4.42
C SER A 66 13.14 -14.73 4.13
N GLN A 67 12.77 -14.44 2.89
CA GLN A 67 11.40 -14.15 2.47
C GLN A 67 10.82 -15.19 1.51
N GLY A 68 11.63 -16.07 0.91
CA GLY A 68 11.18 -17.05 -0.09
C GLY A 68 10.06 -17.99 0.41
N GLY A 69 10.00 -18.25 1.72
CA GLY A 69 8.90 -19.00 2.34
C GLY A 69 7.80 -18.15 2.97
N TYR A 70 7.96 -16.81 3.07
CA TYR A 70 7.05 -15.94 3.80
C TYR A 70 5.65 -15.95 3.22
N VAL A 71 5.51 -15.78 1.90
CA VAL A 71 4.19 -15.71 1.25
C VAL A 71 3.42 -17.02 1.46
N ARG A 72 4.11 -18.16 1.31
CA ARG A 72 3.50 -19.48 1.53
C ARG A 72 3.11 -19.71 2.99
N ARG A 73 3.95 -19.31 3.95
CA ARG A 73 3.64 -19.44 5.38
C ARG A 73 2.51 -18.54 5.84
N THR A 74 2.44 -17.31 5.30
CA THR A 74 1.50 -16.27 5.77
C THR A 74 0.15 -16.38 5.07
N TYR A 75 0.15 -16.64 3.76
CA TYR A 75 -1.05 -16.60 2.93
C TYR A 75 -1.43 -17.97 2.34
N GLY A 76 -0.67 -19.02 2.61
CA GLY A 76 -0.95 -20.38 2.14
C GLY A 76 -0.70 -20.61 0.64
N VAL A 77 -0.25 -19.59 -0.11
CA VAL A 77 -0.11 -19.64 -1.57
C VAL A 77 1.31 -19.29 -2.03
N PRO A 78 1.76 -19.75 -3.22
CA PRO A 78 3.02 -19.30 -3.81
C PRO A 78 2.98 -17.81 -4.20
N ALA A 79 4.12 -17.13 -4.13
CA ALA A 79 4.25 -15.71 -4.52
C ALA A 79 3.76 -15.42 -5.95
N ARG A 80 3.99 -16.34 -6.90
CA ARG A 80 3.47 -16.22 -8.26
C ARG A 80 1.94 -16.08 -8.31
N LEU A 81 1.21 -16.83 -7.49
CA LEU A 81 -0.25 -16.78 -7.47
C LEU A 81 -0.75 -15.47 -6.85
N LEU A 82 -0.05 -14.96 -5.83
CA LEU A 82 -0.32 -13.66 -5.25
C LEU A 82 -0.21 -12.54 -6.30
N TYR A 83 0.83 -12.54 -7.14
CA TYR A 83 1.04 -11.50 -8.14
C TYR A 83 0.18 -11.62 -9.41
N LEU A 84 -0.58 -12.70 -9.60
CA LEU A 84 -1.67 -12.67 -10.59
C LEU A 84 -2.80 -11.73 -10.17
N VAL A 85 -2.97 -11.51 -8.87
CA VAL A 85 -4.00 -10.61 -8.31
C VAL A 85 -3.41 -9.24 -7.98
N TRP A 86 -2.09 -9.17 -7.78
CA TRP A 86 -1.35 -7.97 -7.37
C TRP A 86 -0.48 -7.42 -8.50
N ASP A 87 -1.05 -7.34 -9.71
CA ASP A 87 -0.39 -6.88 -10.94
C ASP A 87 -0.24 -5.35 -11.02
N LYS A 88 -0.86 -4.62 -10.08
CA LYS A 88 -0.83 -3.15 -9.98
C LYS A 88 -0.55 -2.70 -8.56
N GLU A 89 0.08 -1.54 -8.44
CA GLU A 89 0.15 -0.82 -7.18
C GLU A 89 -0.88 0.29 -7.21
N PHE A 90 -1.66 0.40 -6.13
CA PHE A 90 -2.74 1.35 -6.02
C PHE A 90 -2.37 2.42 -5.01
N TYR A 91 -2.76 3.66 -5.30
CA TYR A 91 -2.50 4.80 -4.42
C TYR A 91 -3.74 5.68 -4.24
N ALA A 92 -3.93 6.16 -3.02
CA ALA A 92 -4.75 7.34 -2.75
C ALA A 92 -3.82 8.54 -2.60
N VAL A 93 -3.94 9.53 -3.49
CA VAL A 93 -3.19 10.77 -3.44
C VAL A 93 -4.09 11.85 -2.86
N ARG A 94 -3.64 12.51 -1.79
CA ARG A 94 -4.37 13.59 -1.12
C ARG A 94 -3.53 14.85 -1.10
N ASP A 95 -4.16 16.01 -1.27
CA ASP A 95 -3.49 17.28 -0.96
C ASP A 95 -3.33 17.37 0.56
N VAL A 96 -2.16 17.85 0.97
CA VAL A 96 -1.82 18.04 2.39
C VAL A 96 -2.67 19.15 3.04
N ALA A 97 -3.23 20.08 2.25
CA ALA A 97 -4.21 21.05 2.72
C ALA A 97 -5.52 20.36 3.17
N ASP A 98 -6.04 19.42 2.38
CA ASP A 98 -7.31 18.73 2.64
C ASP A 98 -7.28 17.88 3.93
N GLU A 99 -6.09 17.40 4.32
CA GLU A 99 -5.92 16.60 5.55
C GLU A 99 -5.70 17.42 6.82
N ALA A 100 -5.44 18.73 6.69
CA ALA A 100 -5.23 19.60 7.86
C ALA A 100 -6.53 20.08 8.49
N GLY A 101 -7.65 20.00 7.76
CA GLY A 101 -8.92 20.61 8.15
C GLY A 101 -8.86 22.13 8.00
N ASP A 102 -9.88 22.70 7.35
CA ASP A 102 -10.20 24.11 7.51
C ASP A 102 -10.60 24.33 8.99
N GLU A 103 -9.80 25.10 9.72
CA GLU A 103 -10.24 25.80 10.95
C GLU A 103 -10.92 27.12 10.57
#